data_AF-A0A3B4C8Z0-F1
#
_entry.id   AF-A0A3B4C8Z0-F1
#
_cell.length_a   1.000
_cell.length_b   1.000
_cell.length_c   1.000
_cell.angle_alpha   90.00
_cell.angle_beta   90.00
_cell.angle_gamma   90.00
#
_symmetry.space_group_name_H-M   'P 1'
#
loop_
_entity.id
_entity.type
_entity.pdbx_description
1 polymer ?
#
loop_
_entity_poly.entity_id
_entity_poly.type
_entity_poly.pdbx_seq_one_letter_code
_entity_poly.pdbx_strand_id
1 'polypeptide(L)'
;MASKGAKETIAHKLGFKNSGLKSVETELEKVRKENAQLKKTLDEMAKRNGKHPLTRRDSDKAKLLERIVSLETLRETNAQQLLAKEQEIAVLRQQLRTESGEVVASLQDQLELKRKEAEKKEKVFQTLLQETEELKNKLVTVTQRSQALQKSSTDLQVSSSEIAMVQEQLRDALEKNQHWLVYDQQREAYVQGILARTAELEQQLNQAKQALQQPHKETNSEDQSLPPAKQDQEQVLQVVRQELQEERGRSSQLQAELKELRARFEDRSREVARAQEERRSVQQMLTDERKLAAERTARLQNDVNAADGRLDEERKRAAELLLQVNLLQKSLLKQHDEQQRITLLEQQIQISTKDFENEKLDRQSLQHQLHKVLKELRKAREQITRLEFTKQQREARFSEPSSYSRLDAQDQILTTVSSTKTYNALDESFLECPNCRASYPTSQHRELLVHLECCFN
;
A
#
# COMPACT_ATOMS: atom_id res chain seq x y z
N MET A 1 84.50 4.78 -52.23
CA MET A 1 85.55 4.11 -53.05
C MET A 1 85.67 2.67 -52.58
N ALA A 2 85.46 1.72 -53.51
CA ALA A 2 85.68 0.25 -53.44
C ALA A 2 84.95 -0.55 -52.32
N SER A 3 84.37 -1.73 -52.56
CA SER A 3 84.74 -2.78 -53.51
C SER A 3 83.53 -3.65 -53.92
N LYS A 4 83.19 -3.59 -55.21
CA LYS A 4 82.59 -4.70 -55.96
C LYS A 4 83.73 -5.67 -56.27
N GLY A 5 83.58 -6.96 -55.93
CA GLY A 5 84.50 -7.99 -56.45
C GLY A 5 84.59 -9.24 -55.59
N ALA A 6 83.64 -10.16 -55.73
CA ALA A 6 83.82 -11.56 -55.32
C ALA A 6 82.79 -12.50 -55.99
N LYS A 7 82.37 -12.21 -57.24
CA LYS A 7 81.49 -13.10 -58.02
C LYS A 7 82.23 -14.13 -58.87
N GLU A 8 83.55 -14.11 -58.88
CA GLU A 8 84.37 -15.00 -59.71
C GLU A 8 85.58 -15.50 -58.93
N THR A 9 85.31 -16.08 -57.76
CA THR A 9 86.21 -17.05 -57.12
C THR A 9 85.50 -18.40 -57.13
N ILE A 10 85.10 -18.84 -58.32
CA ILE A 10 85.80 -19.92 -59.03
C ILE A 10 85.75 -21.17 -58.13
N ALA A 11 84.60 -21.85 -58.06
CA ALA A 11 84.27 -23.00 -58.93
C ALA A 11 85.28 -24.18 -58.87
N HIS A 12 86.33 -24.11 -58.05
CA HIS A 12 87.41 -25.09 -57.98
C HIS A 12 87.60 -25.73 -56.58
N LYS A 13 86.66 -25.51 -55.65
CA LYS A 13 86.67 -26.06 -54.27
C LYS A 13 85.59 -27.11 -53.97
N LEU A 14 84.73 -27.47 -54.92
CA LEU A 14 83.76 -28.55 -54.77
C LEU A 14 84.08 -29.61 -55.82
N GLY A 15 84.89 -30.60 -55.42
CA GLY A 15 85.36 -31.69 -56.26
C GLY A 15 84.24 -32.61 -56.75
N PHE A 16 83.52 -32.18 -57.78
CA PHE A 16 82.63 -33.04 -58.55
C PHE A 16 83.49 -33.93 -59.45
N LYS A 17 83.87 -35.11 -58.92
CA LYS A 17 84.25 -36.24 -59.74
C LYS A 17 82.98 -36.78 -60.39
N ASN A 18 82.93 -36.77 -61.73
CA ASN A 18 81.84 -37.23 -62.59
C ASN A 18 81.54 -38.75 -62.54
N SER A 19 81.71 -39.42 -61.39
CA SER A 19 81.53 -40.88 -61.25
C SER A 19 80.13 -41.32 -60.81
N GLY A 20 79.17 -40.39 -60.64
CA GLY A 20 77.81 -40.70 -60.15
C GLY A 20 76.68 -40.69 -61.20
N LEU A 21 76.93 -40.18 -62.41
CA LEU A 21 75.88 -39.93 -63.42
C LEU A 21 75.07 -41.18 -63.79
N LYS A 22 75.72 -42.33 -63.97
CA LYS A 22 75.02 -43.59 -64.30
C LYS A 22 74.15 -44.14 -63.15
N SER A 23 74.56 -43.94 -61.90
CA SER A 23 73.79 -44.36 -60.71
C SER A 23 72.56 -43.49 -60.51
N VAL A 24 72.74 -42.17 -60.61
CA VAL A 24 71.65 -41.19 -60.53
C VAL A 24 70.66 -41.41 -61.66
N GLU A 25 71.11 -41.69 -62.88
CA GLU A 25 70.24 -41.95 -64.03
C GLU A 25 69.38 -43.21 -63.84
N THR A 26 69.94 -44.28 -63.26
CA THR A 26 69.17 -45.50 -62.93
C THR A 26 68.15 -45.30 -61.81
N GLU A 27 68.47 -44.51 -60.79
CA GLU A 27 67.49 -44.18 -59.74
C GLU A 27 66.38 -43.26 -60.26
N LEU A 28 66.71 -42.32 -61.15
CA LEU A 28 65.74 -41.42 -61.75
C LEU A 28 64.80 -42.19 -62.70
N GLU A 29 65.29 -43.19 -63.41
CA GLU A 29 64.48 -44.13 -64.19
C GLU A 29 63.53 -44.94 -63.30
N LYS A 30 63.99 -45.36 -62.11
CA LYS A 30 63.18 -46.09 -61.12
C LYS A 30 62.09 -45.21 -60.52
N VAL A 31 62.43 -43.99 -60.11
CA VAL A 31 61.48 -42.99 -59.60
C VAL A 31 60.46 -42.58 -60.66
N ARG A 32 60.85 -42.53 -61.95
CA ARG A 32 59.90 -42.32 -63.05
C ARG A 32 58.93 -43.49 -63.20
N LYS A 33 59.40 -44.74 -63.11
CA LYS A 33 58.54 -45.93 -63.16
C LYS A 33 57.59 -45.99 -61.95
N GLU A 34 58.08 -45.70 -60.76
CA GLU A 34 57.27 -45.62 -59.54
C GLU A 34 56.23 -44.49 -59.61
N ASN A 35 56.60 -43.30 -60.12
CA ASN A 35 55.65 -42.21 -60.37
C ASN A 35 54.59 -42.57 -61.42
N ALA A 36 54.99 -43.25 -62.49
CA ALA A 36 54.06 -43.73 -63.50
C ALA A 36 53.08 -44.75 -62.93
N GLN A 37 53.58 -45.66 -62.07
CA GLN A 37 52.77 -46.66 -61.39
C GLN A 37 51.83 -46.04 -60.35
N LEU A 38 52.29 -45.04 -59.59
CA LEU A 38 51.48 -44.27 -58.64
C LEU A 38 50.41 -43.44 -59.36
N LYS A 39 50.73 -42.79 -60.49
CA LYS A 39 49.71 -42.12 -61.31
C LYS A 39 48.68 -43.11 -61.83
N LYS A 40 49.10 -44.30 -62.25
CA LYS A 40 48.19 -45.34 -62.75
C LYS A 40 47.28 -45.87 -61.63
N THR A 41 47.79 -46.08 -60.41
CA THR A 41 46.94 -46.45 -59.26
C THR A 41 46.02 -45.31 -58.84
N LEU A 42 46.46 -44.05 -58.90
CA LEU A 42 45.61 -42.90 -58.62
C LEU A 42 44.49 -42.75 -59.65
N ASP A 43 44.79 -42.93 -60.94
CA ASP A 43 43.81 -42.94 -62.02
C ASP A 43 42.86 -44.13 -61.92
N GLU A 44 43.34 -45.30 -61.50
CA GLU A 44 42.49 -46.46 -61.22
C GLU A 44 41.60 -46.27 -60.00
N MET A 45 42.08 -45.60 -58.94
CA MET A 45 41.25 -45.21 -57.80
C MET A 45 40.23 -44.14 -58.17
N ALA A 46 40.61 -43.17 -59.01
CA ALA A 46 39.69 -42.15 -59.54
C ALA A 46 38.62 -42.77 -60.46
N LYS A 47 38.99 -43.75 -61.29
CA LYS A 47 38.05 -44.51 -62.15
C LYS A 47 37.16 -45.46 -61.35
N ARG A 48 37.67 -46.11 -60.29
CA ARG A 48 36.85 -46.92 -59.35
C ARG A 48 35.89 -46.04 -58.53
N ASN A 49 36.26 -44.78 -58.26
CA ASN A 49 35.39 -43.78 -57.65
C ASN A 49 34.49 -43.04 -58.67
N GLY A 50 34.55 -43.42 -59.94
CA GLY A 50 33.73 -42.90 -61.02
C GLY A 50 32.31 -43.47 -61.00
N LYS A 51 31.51 -43.03 -60.02
CA LYS A 51 30.03 -42.91 -59.96
C LYS A 51 29.56 -42.91 -58.49
N HIS A 52 29.59 -41.74 -57.84
CA HIS A 52 28.94 -41.35 -56.57
C HIS A 52 29.09 -42.26 -55.33
N PRO A 53 29.76 -41.78 -54.25
CA PRO A 53 29.03 -41.03 -53.20
C PRO A 53 29.78 -39.83 -52.57
N LEU A 54 30.98 -39.47 -53.04
CA LEU A 54 31.81 -38.45 -52.38
C LEU A 54 31.30 -37.00 -52.58
N THR A 55 30.84 -36.62 -53.77
CA THR A 55 30.36 -35.25 -54.06
C THR A 55 29.08 -34.87 -53.31
N ARG A 56 28.17 -35.84 -53.03
CA ARG A 56 26.97 -35.60 -52.20
C ARG A 56 27.34 -35.39 -50.74
N ARG A 57 28.27 -36.20 -50.22
CA ARG A 57 28.77 -36.10 -48.85
C ARG A 57 29.51 -34.76 -48.62
N ASP A 58 30.26 -34.30 -49.61
CA ASP A 58 30.96 -33.01 -49.52
C ASP A 58 30.01 -31.82 -49.62
N SER A 59 28.96 -31.90 -50.46
CA SER A 59 27.87 -30.91 -50.50
C SER A 59 27.11 -30.83 -49.17
N ASP A 60 26.75 -31.98 -48.60
CA ASP A 60 26.01 -32.03 -47.32
C ASP A 60 26.89 -31.53 -46.16
N LYS A 61 28.19 -31.84 -46.18
CA LYS A 61 29.17 -31.29 -45.24
C LYS A 61 29.32 -29.77 -45.37
N ALA A 62 29.34 -29.23 -46.59
CA ALA A 62 29.41 -27.79 -46.82
C ALA A 62 28.17 -27.05 -46.27
N LYS A 63 26.96 -27.59 -46.53
CA LYS A 63 25.71 -27.03 -45.99
C LYS A 63 25.64 -27.09 -44.46
N LEU A 64 26.16 -28.16 -43.87
CA LEU A 64 26.27 -28.28 -42.40
C LEU A 64 27.22 -27.24 -41.82
N LEU A 65 28.38 -27.01 -42.44
CA LEU A 65 29.32 -25.97 -42.00
C LEU A 65 28.73 -24.57 -42.12
N GLU A 66 28.04 -24.27 -43.23
CA GLU A 66 27.34 -23.00 -43.41
C GLU A 66 26.24 -22.82 -42.34
N ARG A 67 25.49 -23.89 -42.03
CA ARG A 67 24.50 -23.86 -40.95
C ARG A 67 25.14 -23.62 -39.58
N ILE A 68 26.26 -24.29 -39.28
CA ILE A 68 27.01 -24.09 -38.03
C ILE A 68 27.46 -22.63 -37.92
N VAL A 69 28.09 -22.07 -38.95
CA VAL A 69 28.54 -20.66 -38.96
C VAL A 69 27.37 -19.69 -38.78
N SER A 70 26.22 -19.94 -39.43
CA SER A 70 25.03 -19.11 -39.26
C SER A 70 24.49 -19.15 -37.81
N LEU A 71 24.52 -20.32 -37.18
CA LEU A 71 24.07 -20.51 -35.80
C LEU A 71 25.05 -19.92 -34.80
N GLU A 72 26.36 -20.04 -35.05
CA GLU A 72 27.40 -19.41 -34.23
C GLU A 72 27.32 -17.88 -34.31
N THR A 73 27.10 -17.33 -35.51
CA THR A 73 26.89 -15.88 -35.69
C THR A 73 25.64 -15.41 -34.94
N LEU A 74 24.53 -16.14 -35.07
CA LEU A 74 23.29 -15.80 -34.37
C LEU A 74 23.45 -15.90 -32.84
N ARG A 75 24.17 -16.92 -32.37
CA ARG A 75 24.48 -17.10 -30.95
C ARG A 75 25.32 -15.92 -30.43
N GLU A 76 26.33 -15.51 -31.17
CA GLU A 76 27.19 -14.37 -30.83
C GLU A 76 26.39 -13.06 -30.79
N THR A 77 25.55 -12.81 -31.80
CA THR A 77 24.68 -11.61 -31.80
C THR A 77 23.70 -11.62 -30.64
N ASN A 78 23.12 -12.77 -30.30
CA ASN A 78 22.22 -12.90 -29.16
C ASN A 78 22.96 -12.68 -27.84
N ALA A 79 24.19 -13.20 -27.70
CA ALA A 79 25.02 -12.99 -26.52
C ALA A 79 25.37 -11.50 -26.33
N GLN A 80 25.72 -10.80 -27.41
CA GLN A 80 25.99 -9.36 -27.37
C GLN A 80 24.75 -8.54 -27.00
N GLN A 81 23.57 -8.90 -27.53
CA GLN A 81 22.31 -8.25 -27.16
C GLN A 81 21.96 -8.48 -25.69
N LEU A 82 22.15 -9.69 -25.17
CA LEU A 82 21.94 -9.99 -23.76
C LEU A 82 22.88 -9.18 -22.87
N LEU A 83 24.17 -9.09 -23.21
CA LEU A 83 25.13 -8.25 -22.48
C LEU A 83 24.72 -6.77 -22.48
N ALA A 84 24.28 -6.24 -23.63
CA ALA A 84 23.79 -4.87 -23.71
C ALA A 84 22.55 -4.64 -22.81
N LYS A 85 21.63 -5.60 -22.79
CA LYS A 85 20.45 -5.56 -21.91
C LYS A 85 20.81 -5.71 -20.43
N GLU A 86 21.80 -6.52 -20.09
CA GLU A 86 22.31 -6.62 -18.73
C GLU A 86 22.94 -5.30 -18.25
N GLN A 87 23.68 -4.61 -19.13
CA GLN A 87 24.23 -3.28 -18.83
C GLN A 87 23.13 -2.23 -18.65
N GLU A 88 22.11 -2.22 -19.50
CA GLU A 88 20.95 -1.33 -19.38
C GLU A 88 20.22 -1.55 -18.05
N ILE A 89 19.98 -2.81 -17.67
CA ILE A 89 19.38 -3.18 -16.39
C ILE A 89 20.28 -2.73 -15.21
N ALA A 90 21.60 -2.85 -15.33
CA ALA A 90 22.53 -2.41 -14.30
C ALA A 90 22.46 -0.89 -14.08
N VAL A 91 22.41 -0.10 -15.15
CA VAL A 91 22.26 1.37 -15.08
C VAL A 91 20.94 1.76 -14.44
N LEU A 92 19.82 1.17 -14.88
CA LEU A 92 18.50 1.43 -14.30
C LEU A 92 18.45 1.08 -12.81
N ARG A 93 19.09 -0.02 -12.39
CA ARG A 93 19.21 -0.39 -10.97
C ARG A 93 20.04 0.62 -10.18
N GLN A 94 21.08 1.19 -10.76
CA GLN A 94 21.89 2.21 -10.10
C GLN A 94 21.13 3.52 -9.94
N GLN A 95 20.43 3.97 -10.99
CA GLN A 95 19.56 5.15 -10.96
C GLN A 95 18.46 5.01 -9.90
N LEU A 96 17.81 3.85 -9.83
CA LEU A 96 16.78 3.60 -8.81
C LEU A 96 17.38 3.65 -7.40
N ARG A 97 18.61 3.18 -7.19
CA ARG A 97 19.31 3.27 -5.89
C ARG A 97 19.67 4.71 -5.51
N THR A 98 20.09 5.53 -6.46
CA THR A 98 20.41 6.94 -6.19
C THR A 98 19.15 7.76 -5.93
N GLU A 99 18.11 7.60 -6.75
CA GLU A 99 16.82 8.30 -6.59
C GLU A 99 16.13 7.89 -5.29
N SER A 100 16.07 6.58 -4.99
CA SER A 100 15.52 6.11 -3.71
C SER A 100 16.36 6.59 -2.53
N GLY A 101 17.68 6.67 -2.66
CA GLY A 101 18.56 7.22 -1.63
C GLY A 101 18.28 8.69 -1.33
N GLU A 102 18.11 9.52 -2.35
CA GLU A 102 17.77 10.95 -2.22
C GLU A 102 16.38 11.15 -1.60
N VAL A 103 15.38 10.37 -2.03
CA VAL A 103 14.03 10.41 -1.46
C VAL A 103 14.06 9.99 0.02
N VAL A 104 14.82 8.94 0.36
CA VAL A 104 14.97 8.49 1.76
C VAL A 104 15.66 9.54 2.61
N ALA A 105 16.72 10.20 2.11
CA ALA A 105 17.40 11.28 2.82
C ALA A 105 16.46 12.48 3.05
N SER A 106 15.71 12.91 2.02
CA SER A 106 14.73 14.00 2.15
C SER A 106 13.63 13.68 3.16
N LEU A 107 13.12 12.45 3.17
CA LEU A 107 12.13 12.01 4.16
C LEU A 107 12.71 11.96 5.57
N GLN A 108 13.97 11.56 5.73
CA GLN A 108 14.67 11.60 7.03
C GLN A 108 14.82 13.03 7.55
N ASP A 109 15.21 13.99 6.71
CA ASP A 109 15.30 15.41 7.08
C ASP A 109 13.94 15.99 7.48
N GLN A 110 12.87 15.65 6.74
CA GLN A 110 11.51 16.06 7.07
C GLN A 110 11.05 15.50 8.42
N LEU A 111 11.37 14.23 8.72
CA LEU A 111 11.06 13.62 10.01
C LEU A 111 11.83 14.28 11.16
N GLU A 112 13.10 14.61 10.95
CA GLU A 112 13.89 15.32 11.96
C GLU A 112 13.35 16.73 12.23
N LEU A 113 12.97 17.45 11.18
CA LEU A 113 12.32 18.75 11.30
C LEU A 113 10.99 18.64 12.09
N LYS A 114 10.15 17.67 11.75
CA LYS A 114 8.88 17.42 12.46
C LYS A 114 9.09 17.06 13.92
N ARG A 115 10.13 16.30 14.23
CA ARG A 115 10.52 15.96 15.60
C ARG A 115 10.94 17.20 16.39
N LYS A 116 11.75 18.08 15.80
CA LYS A 116 12.16 19.36 16.42
C LYS A 116 10.95 20.30 16.62
N GLU A 117 10.02 20.36 15.67
CA GLU A 117 8.77 21.11 15.82
C GLU A 117 7.91 20.59 16.96
N ALA A 118 7.76 19.26 17.07
CA ALA A 118 7.02 18.62 18.15
C ALA A 118 7.65 18.90 19.51
N GLU A 119 8.97 18.82 19.62
CA GLU A 119 9.69 19.12 20.85
C GLU A 119 9.52 20.59 21.29
N LYS A 120 9.52 21.53 20.33
CA LYS A 120 9.23 22.95 20.62
C LYS A 120 7.80 23.14 21.13
N LYS A 121 6.82 22.48 20.51
CA LYS A 121 5.41 22.53 20.94
C LYS A 121 5.24 21.95 22.35
N GLU A 122 5.91 20.83 22.63
CA GLU A 122 5.89 20.22 23.95
C GLU A 122 6.46 21.16 25.02
N LYS A 123 7.59 21.82 24.75
CA LYS A 123 8.16 22.82 25.67
C LYS A 123 7.19 23.96 25.97
N VAL A 124 6.54 24.51 24.94
CA VAL A 124 5.52 25.55 25.12
C VAL A 124 4.34 25.03 25.93
N PHE A 125 3.87 23.81 25.66
CA PHE A 125 2.78 23.19 26.40
C PHE A 125 3.13 23.02 27.89
N GLN A 126 4.35 22.56 28.20
CA GLN A 126 4.84 22.45 29.58
C GLN A 126 4.87 23.80 30.29
N THR A 127 5.34 24.87 29.62
CA THR A 127 5.30 26.23 30.19
C THR A 127 3.86 26.69 30.46
N LEU A 128 2.96 26.50 29.51
CA LEU A 128 1.54 26.86 29.68
C LEU A 128 0.86 26.07 30.80
N LEU A 129 1.21 24.79 30.97
CA LEU A 129 0.73 23.98 32.08
C LEU A 129 1.18 24.55 33.43
N GLN A 130 2.46 24.94 33.54
CA GLN A 130 3.00 25.57 34.75
C GLN A 130 2.29 26.90 35.04
N GLU A 131 2.14 27.78 34.05
CA GLU A 131 1.42 29.05 34.18
C GLU A 131 -0.04 28.84 34.60
N THR A 132 -0.71 27.85 34.02
CA THR A 132 -2.10 27.50 34.38
C THR A 132 -2.20 27.06 35.83
N GLU A 133 -1.25 26.26 36.31
CA GLU A 133 -1.23 25.81 37.70
C GLU A 133 -0.91 26.95 38.68
N GLU A 134 0.01 27.85 38.31
CA GLU A 134 0.26 29.08 39.07
C GLU A 134 -1.00 29.96 39.17
N LEU A 135 -1.74 30.11 38.08
CA LEU A 135 -2.98 30.88 38.05
C LEU A 135 -4.05 30.23 38.93
N LYS A 136 -4.19 28.90 38.93
CA LYS A 136 -5.08 28.20 39.86
C LYS A 136 -4.69 28.47 41.32
N ASN A 137 -3.40 28.39 41.65
CA ASN A 137 -2.93 28.67 43.01
C ASN A 137 -3.20 30.12 43.44
N LYS A 138 -2.98 31.09 42.54
CA LYS A 138 -3.35 32.50 42.76
C LYS A 138 -4.85 32.66 42.96
N LEU A 139 -5.67 32.00 42.15
CA LEU A 139 -7.12 32.03 42.27
C LEU A 139 -7.58 31.47 43.61
N VAL A 140 -7.09 30.30 44.02
CA VAL A 140 -7.39 29.71 45.34
C VAL A 140 -7.04 30.69 46.47
N THR A 141 -5.88 31.33 46.39
CA THR A 141 -5.46 32.34 47.38
C THR A 141 -6.42 33.53 47.42
N VAL A 142 -6.83 34.06 46.26
CA VAL A 142 -7.80 35.15 46.18
C VAL A 142 -9.16 34.73 46.72
N THR A 143 -9.64 33.54 46.35
CA THR A 143 -10.91 33.00 46.85
C THR A 143 -10.89 32.84 48.37
N GLN A 144 -9.80 32.32 48.95
CA GLN A 144 -9.63 32.22 50.39
C GLN A 144 -9.66 33.59 51.08
N ARG A 145 -8.99 34.59 50.49
CA ARG A 145 -9.02 35.98 51.00
C ARG A 145 -10.43 36.58 50.94
N SER A 146 -11.15 36.40 49.83
CA SER A 146 -12.54 36.88 49.71
C SER A 146 -13.47 36.20 50.71
N GLN A 147 -13.31 34.90 50.94
CA GLN A 147 -14.08 34.17 51.95
C GLN A 147 -13.73 34.62 53.38
N ALA A 148 -12.46 34.90 53.67
CA ALA A 148 -12.03 35.43 54.96
C ALA A 148 -12.63 36.83 55.20
N LEU A 149 -12.61 37.71 54.19
CA LEU A 149 -13.24 39.03 54.24
C LEU A 149 -14.76 38.94 54.43
N GLN A 150 -15.41 38.00 53.76
CA GLN A 150 -16.84 37.76 53.91
C GLN A 150 -17.18 37.27 55.33
N LYS A 151 -16.38 36.35 55.90
CA LYS A 151 -16.56 35.87 57.28
C LYS A 151 -16.33 36.98 58.31
N SER A 152 -15.32 37.82 58.12
CA SER A 152 -15.13 39.02 58.97
C SER A 152 -16.22 40.07 58.80
N SER A 153 -16.93 40.07 57.66
CA SER A 153 -18.08 40.96 57.43
C SER A 153 -19.35 40.47 58.14
N THR A 154 -19.48 39.17 58.43
CA THR A 154 -20.60 38.63 59.23
C THR A 154 -20.52 38.94 60.72
N ASP A 155 -19.33 39.24 61.26
CA ASP A 155 -19.15 39.68 62.66
C ASP A 155 -19.45 41.18 62.87
N LEU A 156 -19.69 41.94 61.79
CA LEU A 156 -20.09 43.36 61.84
C LEU A 156 -21.49 43.54 61.22
N GLN A 157 -22.51 43.13 61.98
CA GLN A 157 -23.94 43.34 61.69
C GLN A 157 -24.35 44.83 61.59
N VAL A 158 -23.40 45.76 61.75
CA VAL A 158 -23.57 47.22 61.68
C VAL A 158 -23.72 47.72 60.24
N SER A 159 -23.06 47.08 59.26
CA SER A 159 -23.06 47.56 57.86
C SER A 159 -24.40 47.36 57.12
N SER A 160 -25.20 46.37 57.49
CA SER A 160 -26.51 46.12 56.86
C SER A 160 -27.58 47.16 57.27
N SER A 161 -27.45 47.74 58.47
CA SER A 161 -28.37 48.76 58.97
C SER A 161 -28.10 50.12 58.30
N GLU A 162 -26.82 50.47 58.13
CA GLU A 162 -26.42 51.71 57.46
C GLU A 162 -26.81 51.71 55.97
N ILE A 163 -26.65 50.58 55.28
CA ILE A 163 -27.10 50.44 53.88
C ILE A 163 -28.62 50.59 53.75
N ALA A 164 -29.40 50.02 54.69
CA ALA A 164 -30.85 50.16 54.69
C ALA A 164 -31.30 51.61 54.95
N MET A 165 -30.63 52.33 55.86
CA MET A 165 -30.89 53.74 56.12
C MET A 165 -30.57 54.62 54.91
N VAL A 166 -29.45 54.39 54.23
CA VAL A 166 -29.08 55.14 53.01
C VAL A 166 -30.07 54.88 51.88
N GLN A 167 -30.56 53.65 51.74
CA GLN A 167 -31.61 53.33 50.75
C GLN A 167 -32.93 54.04 51.05
N GLU A 168 -33.32 54.16 52.32
CA GLU A 168 -34.54 54.89 52.71
C GLU A 168 -34.39 56.40 52.48
N GLN A 169 -33.25 56.97 52.82
CA GLN A 169 -32.95 58.38 52.55
C GLN A 169 -32.94 58.68 51.04
N LEU A 170 -32.45 57.76 50.21
CA LEU A 170 -32.48 57.90 48.76
C LEU A 170 -33.92 57.88 48.22
N ARG A 171 -34.79 57.03 48.76
CA ARG A 171 -36.21 57.00 48.38
C ARG A 171 -36.93 58.31 48.71
N ASP A 172 -36.77 58.81 49.94
CA ASP A 172 -37.33 60.09 50.37
C ASP A 172 -36.81 61.27 49.54
N ALA A 173 -35.51 61.30 49.22
CA ALA A 173 -34.93 62.32 48.35
C ALA A 173 -35.49 62.29 46.92
N LEU A 174 -35.69 61.09 46.36
CA LEU A 174 -36.29 60.93 45.03
C LEU A 174 -37.75 61.36 45.01
N GLU A 175 -38.52 61.01 46.05
CA GLU A 175 -39.91 61.43 46.18
C GLU A 175 -40.01 62.96 46.29
N LYS A 176 -39.19 63.60 47.12
CA LYS A 176 -39.12 65.07 47.21
C LYS A 176 -38.72 65.72 45.89
N ASN A 177 -37.76 65.16 45.16
CA ASN A 177 -37.38 65.67 43.84
C ASN A 177 -38.54 65.60 42.85
N GLN A 178 -39.36 64.55 42.90
CA GLN A 178 -40.55 64.44 42.07
C GLN A 178 -41.59 65.51 42.41
N HIS A 179 -41.80 65.79 43.69
CA HIS A 179 -42.68 66.90 44.12
C HIS A 179 -42.16 68.26 43.66
N TRP A 180 -40.86 68.51 43.76
CA TRP A 180 -40.24 69.75 43.27
C TRP A 180 -40.40 69.92 41.76
N LEU A 181 -40.26 68.83 40.99
CA LEU A 181 -40.46 68.87 39.54
C LEU A 181 -41.91 69.26 39.18
N VAL A 182 -42.91 68.70 39.87
CA VAL A 182 -44.31 69.05 39.65
C VAL A 182 -44.58 70.51 40.02
N TYR A 183 -44.02 70.97 41.13
CA TYR A 183 -44.13 72.38 41.54
C TYR A 183 -43.50 73.33 40.51
N ASP A 184 -42.32 72.98 39.99
CA ASP A 184 -41.61 73.76 38.98
C ASP A 184 -42.43 73.85 37.68
N GLN A 185 -42.96 72.72 37.20
CA GLN A 185 -43.85 72.69 36.03
C GLN A 185 -45.11 73.54 36.22
N GLN A 186 -45.73 73.50 37.41
CA GLN A 186 -46.88 74.35 37.71
C GLN A 186 -46.52 75.83 37.72
N ARG A 187 -45.36 76.18 38.30
CA ARG A 187 -44.84 77.55 38.31
C ARG A 187 -44.58 78.04 36.89
N GLU A 188 -43.94 77.21 36.06
CA GLU A 188 -43.68 77.53 34.65
C GLU A 188 -44.98 77.74 33.88
N ALA A 189 -45.96 76.85 34.02
CA ALA A 189 -47.27 77.00 33.38
C ALA A 189 -48.00 78.28 33.80
N TYR A 190 -47.92 78.64 35.10
CA TYR A 190 -48.50 79.88 35.62
C TYR A 190 -47.82 81.12 35.01
N VAL A 191 -46.48 81.15 34.99
CA VAL A 191 -45.72 82.26 34.38
C VAL A 191 -46.02 82.37 32.88
N GLN A 192 -46.07 81.25 32.16
CA GLN A 192 -46.48 81.23 30.75
C GLN A 192 -47.88 81.81 30.55
N GLY A 193 -48.83 81.50 31.45
CA GLY A 193 -50.17 82.07 31.46
C GLY A 193 -50.17 83.60 31.67
N ILE A 194 -49.35 84.11 32.59
CA ILE A 194 -49.19 85.56 32.79
C ILE A 194 -48.61 86.22 31.54
N LEU A 195 -47.59 85.63 30.93
CA LEU A 195 -46.97 86.16 29.72
C LEU A 195 -47.95 86.20 28.55
N ALA A 196 -48.74 85.14 28.36
CA ALA A 196 -49.79 85.10 27.34
C ALA A 196 -50.84 86.20 27.57
N ARG A 197 -51.29 86.38 28.83
CA ARG A 197 -52.25 87.43 29.17
C ARG A 197 -51.68 88.83 28.96
N THR A 198 -50.41 89.03 29.28
CA THR A 198 -49.72 90.31 29.07
C THR A 198 -49.64 90.63 27.58
N ALA A 199 -49.28 89.64 26.75
CA ALA A 199 -49.25 89.79 25.29
C ALA A 199 -50.63 90.09 24.70
N GLU A 200 -51.70 89.43 25.18
CA GLU A 200 -53.08 89.75 24.79
C GLU A 200 -53.44 91.21 25.11
N LEU A 201 -53.11 91.67 26.32
CA LEU A 201 -53.37 93.05 26.75
C LEU A 201 -52.56 94.06 25.94
N GLU A 202 -51.29 93.77 25.64
CA GLU A 202 -50.46 94.60 24.75
C GLU A 202 -51.05 94.67 23.34
N GLN A 203 -51.56 93.55 22.81
CA GLN A 203 -52.24 93.53 21.52
C GLN A 203 -53.51 94.38 21.53
N GLN A 204 -54.35 94.25 22.56
CA GLN A 204 -55.55 95.08 22.74
C GLN A 204 -55.20 96.57 22.85
N LEU A 205 -54.14 96.91 23.58
CA LEU A 205 -53.66 98.28 23.72
C LEU A 205 -53.13 98.84 22.39
N ASN A 206 -52.41 98.03 21.61
CA ASN A 206 -51.93 98.42 20.29
C ASN A 206 -53.08 98.59 19.28
N GLN A 207 -54.10 97.73 19.33
CA GLN A 207 -55.32 97.88 18.53
C GLN A 207 -56.11 99.14 18.92
N ALA A 208 -56.25 99.41 20.22
CA ALA A 208 -56.88 100.63 20.72
C ALA A 208 -56.10 101.88 20.29
N LYS A 209 -54.76 101.86 20.35
CA LYS A 209 -53.90 102.93 19.82
C LYS A 209 -54.08 103.15 18.32
N GLN A 210 -54.19 102.08 17.53
CA GLN A 210 -54.46 102.18 16.09
C GLN A 210 -55.86 102.72 15.80
N ALA A 211 -56.86 102.37 16.61
CA ALA A 211 -58.22 102.92 16.52
C ALA A 211 -58.26 104.43 16.88
N LEU A 212 -57.44 104.86 17.84
CA LEU A 212 -57.22 106.27 18.20
C LEU A 212 -56.46 107.07 17.13
N GLN A 213 -55.67 106.42 16.28
CA GLN A 213 -54.94 107.06 15.17
C GLN A 213 -55.81 107.27 13.92
N GLN A 214 -57.10 106.88 13.93
CA GLN A 214 -58.08 107.39 12.97
C GLN A 214 -58.49 108.83 13.37
N PRO A 215 -58.52 109.80 12.44
CA PRO A 215 -58.68 111.21 12.78
C PRO A 215 -60.13 111.54 13.13
N HIS A 216 -60.49 111.44 14.42
CA HIS A 216 -61.52 112.30 14.99
C HIS A 216 -60.86 113.62 15.37
N LYS A 217 -61.23 114.67 14.62
CA LYS A 217 -61.06 116.06 15.02
C LYS A 217 -61.65 116.25 16.41
N GLU A 218 -60.86 116.67 17.37
CA GLU A 218 -61.06 117.92 18.11
C GLU A 218 -60.04 118.07 19.25
N THR A 219 -59.34 119.21 19.19
CA THR A 219 -58.83 120.03 20.30
C THR A 219 -57.76 119.44 21.24
N ASN A 220 -56.51 119.82 20.93
CA ASN A 220 -55.43 119.96 21.92
C ASN A 220 -55.70 121.19 22.80
N SER A 221 -55.38 121.07 24.10
CA SER A 221 -55.20 122.20 25.00
C SER A 221 -54.10 121.89 26.02
N GLU A 222 -53.00 122.66 25.91
CA GLU A 222 -52.13 123.21 26.97
C GLU A 222 -51.45 122.20 27.93
N ASP A 223 -50.15 121.94 27.79
CA ASP A 223 -48.98 122.75 28.20
C ASP A 223 -48.85 122.92 29.72
N GLN A 224 -47.80 122.32 30.32
CA GLN A 224 -47.08 122.89 31.47
C GLN A 224 -45.85 122.06 31.90
N SER A 225 -44.69 122.70 31.75
CA SER A 225 -43.58 122.84 32.72
C SER A 225 -42.65 121.65 33.08
N LEU A 226 -41.36 121.89 32.77
CA LEU A 226 -40.10 121.38 33.38
C LEU A 226 -40.07 121.52 34.94
N PRO A 227 -39.05 121.08 35.74
CA PRO A 227 -37.61 120.85 35.45
C PRO A 227 -36.95 119.68 36.28
N PRO A 228 -35.68 119.73 36.77
CA PRO A 228 -34.54 118.92 36.32
C PRO A 228 -34.09 117.83 37.33
N ALA A 229 -33.73 116.63 36.86
CA ALA A 229 -33.08 115.59 37.68
C ALA A 229 -31.75 115.16 37.05
N LYS A 230 -30.78 116.07 36.96
CA LYS A 230 -29.46 115.77 36.37
C LYS A 230 -28.62 114.79 37.20
N GLN A 231 -28.93 114.61 38.49
CA GLN A 231 -28.16 113.72 39.37
C GLN A 231 -28.69 112.28 39.38
N ASP A 232 -30.02 112.09 39.37
CA ASP A 232 -30.63 110.76 39.34
C ASP A 232 -30.50 110.10 37.96
N GLN A 233 -30.55 110.90 36.88
CA GLN A 233 -30.43 110.39 35.51
C GLN A 233 -29.00 109.92 35.20
N GLU A 234 -27.99 110.61 35.73
CA GLU A 234 -26.59 110.23 35.59
C GLU A 234 -26.25 108.97 36.41
N GLN A 235 -26.85 108.84 37.61
CA GLN A 235 -26.72 107.65 38.44
C GLN A 235 -27.39 106.42 37.81
N VAL A 236 -28.60 106.56 37.25
CA VAL A 236 -29.28 105.48 36.52
C VAL A 236 -28.50 105.07 35.28
N LEU A 237 -27.94 106.01 34.52
CA LEU A 237 -27.10 105.70 33.36
C LEU A 237 -25.80 104.97 33.76
N GLN A 238 -25.24 105.26 34.93
CA GLN A 238 -24.06 104.58 35.44
C GLN A 238 -24.37 103.12 35.84
N VAL A 239 -25.51 102.89 36.51
CA VAL A 239 -25.98 101.54 36.88
C VAL A 239 -26.25 100.70 35.63
N VAL A 240 -26.97 101.23 34.64
CA VAL A 240 -27.24 100.52 33.37
C VAL A 240 -25.95 100.20 32.61
N ARG A 241 -24.93 101.07 32.66
CA ARG A 241 -23.62 100.78 32.06
C ARG A 241 -22.90 99.65 32.80
N GLN A 242 -22.95 99.62 34.12
CA GLN A 242 -22.38 98.54 34.93
C GLN A 242 -23.09 97.22 34.63
N GLU A 243 -24.41 97.17 34.64
CA GLU A 243 -25.21 95.98 34.33
C GLU A 243 -24.93 95.48 32.90
N LEU A 244 -24.87 96.38 31.92
CA LEU A 244 -24.52 96.01 30.54
C LEU A 244 -23.10 95.45 30.45
N GLN A 245 -22.16 95.98 31.24
CA GLN A 245 -20.78 95.49 31.27
C GLN A 245 -20.68 94.13 31.97
N GLU A 246 -21.45 93.89 33.03
CA GLU A 246 -21.58 92.59 33.67
C GLU A 246 -22.21 91.56 32.73
N GLU A 247 -23.30 91.90 32.04
CA GLU A 247 -23.94 91.02 31.05
C GLU A 247 -23.02 90.70 29.87
N ARG A 248 -22.23 91.67 29.40
CA ARG A 248 -21.17 91.40 28.41
C ARG A 248 -20.11 90.43 28.95
N GLY A 249 -19.76 90.55 30.23
CA GLY A 249 -18.87 89.61 30.91
C GLY A 249 -19.45 88.19 30.96
N ARG A 250 -20.70 88.05 31.41
CA ARG A 250 -21.45 86.78 31.48
C ARG A 250 -21.61 86.15 30.08
N SER A 251 -21.96 86.95 29.08
CA SER A 251 -22.08 86.50 27.69
C SER A 251 -20.74 85.99 27.12
N SER A 252 -19.65 86.68 27.43
CA SER A 252 -18.30 86.26 27.01
C SER A 252 -17.86 84.95 27.69
N GLN A 253 -18.19 84.77 28.98
CA GLN A 253 -17.93 83.53 29.72
C GLN A 253 -18.71 82.36 29.14
N LEU A 254 -20.03 82.51 28.94
CA LEU A 254 -20.86 81.48 28.32
C LEU A 254 -20.39 81.12 26.91
N GLN A 255 -19.93 82.11 26.13
CA GLN A 255 -19.40 81.85 24.80
C GLN A 255 -18.09 81.04 24.84
N ALA A 256 -17.23 81.25 25.84
CA ALA A 256 -16.03 80.46 26.05
C ALA A 256 -16.37 79.01 26.47
N GLU A 257 -17.29 78.84 27.42
CA GLU A 257 -17.76 77.53 27.89
C GLU A 257 -18.39 76.72 26.74
N LEU A 258 -19.21 77.34 25.90
CA LEU A 258 -19.80 76.70 24.72
C LEU A 258 -18.75 76.23 23.71
N LYS A 259 -17.70 77.03 23.49
CA LYS A 259 -16.58 76.65 22.60
C LYS A 259 -15.82 75.45 23.16
N GLU A 260 -15.56 75.45 24.46
CA GLU A 260 -14.89 74.34 25.13
C GLU A 260 -15.73 73.06 25.08
N LEU A 261 -17.03 73.15 25.39
CA LEU A 261 -17.96 72.02 25.30
C LEU A 261 -18.03 71.45 23.89
N ARG A 262 -18.08 72.31 22.85
CA ARG A 262 -18.05 71.88 21.46
C ARG A 262 -16.76 71.15 21.12
N ALA A 263 -15.60 71.68 21.50
CA ALA A 263 -14.31 71.02 21.27
C ALA A 263 -14.25 69.63 21.95
N ARG A 264 -14.69 69.55 23.22
CA ARG A 264 -14.77 68.27 23.95
C ARG A 264 -15.74 67.27 23.31
N PHE A 265 -16.81 67.73 22.68
CA PHE A 265 -17.73 66.86 21.94
C PHE A 265 -17.12 66.35 20.64
N GLU A 266 -16.40 67.20 19.90
CA GLU A 266 -15.69 66.83 18.68
C GLU A 266 -14.57 65.83 18.96
N ASP A 267 -13.80 66.02 20.04
CA ASP A 267 -12.78 65.06 20.50
C ASP A 267 -13.41 63.70 20.83
N ARG A 268 -14.46 63.70 21.67
CA ARG A 268 -15.17 62.44 22.00
C ARG A 268 -15.77 61.76 20.76
N SER A 269 -16.27 62.52 19.80
CA SER A 269 -16.79 61.97 18.55
C SER A 269 -15.68 61.31 17.72
N ARG A 270 -14.49 61.91 17.67
CA ARG A 270 -13.31 61.33 17.01
C ARG A 270 -12.82 60.07 17.73
N GLU A 271 -12.83 60.04 19.06
CA GLU A 271 -12.47 58.85 19.84
C GLU A 271 -13.43 57.68 19.58
N VAL A 272 -14.74 57.94 19.58
CA VAL A 272 -15.75 56.91 19.27
C VAL A 272 -15.57 56.39 17.84
N ALA A 273 -15.29 57.25 16.87
CA ALA A 273 -15.03 56.83 15.49
C ALA A 273 -13.80 55.91 15.38
N ARG A 274 -12.70 56.25 16.09
CA ARG A 274 -11.50 55.40 16.13
C ARG A 274 -11.78 54.05 16.78
N ALA A 275 -12.45 54.04 17.93
CA ALA A 275 -12.82 52.81 18.62
C ALA A 275 -13.75 51.91 17.78
N GLN A 276 -14.67 52.49 17.01
CA GLN A 276 -15.51 51.74 16.08
C GLN A 276 -14.72 51.10 14.95
N GLU A 277 -13.74 51.81 14.39
CA GLU A 277 -12.89 51.28 13.33
C GLU A 277 -11.97 50.18 13.84
N GLU A 278 -11.35 50.37 15.01
CA GLU A 278 -10.57 49.31 15.68
C GLU A 278 -11.42 48.07 15.94
N ARG A 279 -12.66 48.23 16.42
CA ARG A 279 -13.59 47.12 16.62
C ARG A 279 -13.89 46.38 15.32
N ARG A 280 -14.10 47.09 14.21
CA ARG A 280 -14.33 46.48 12.90
C ARG A 280 -13.10 45.71 12.42
N SER A 281 -11.91 46.29 12.56
CA SER A 281 -10.63 45.65 12.22
C SER A 281 -10.42 44.36 13.01
N VAL A 282 -10.60 44.40 14.33
CA VAL A 282 -10.50 43.22 15.21
C VAL A 282 -11.52 42.15 14.80
N GLN A 283 -12.76 42.55 14.52
CA GLN A 283 -13.80 41.61 14.09
C GLN A 283 -13.43 40.93 12.75
N GLN A 284 -12.85 41.68 11.82
CA GLN A 284 -12.40 41.14 10.54
C GLN A 284 -11.24 40.16 10.70
N MET A 285 -10.23 40.52 11.50
CA MET A 285 -9.11 39.63 11.87
C MET A 285 -9.62 38.30 12.45
N LEU A 286 -10.56 38.35 13.40
CA LEU A 286 -11.14 37.14 14.00
C LEU A 286 -11.90 36.29 12.98
N THR A 287 -12.60 36.91 12.02
CA THR A 287 -13.28 36.16 10.97
C THR A 287 -12.31 35.47 10.03
N ASP A 288 -11.19 36.13 9.70
CA ASP A 288 -10.18 35.56 8.81
C ASP A 288 -9.37 34.46 9.50
N GLU A 289 -9.03 34.62 10.79
CA GLU A 289 -8.46 33.54 11.60
C GLU A 289 -9.39 32.32 11.67
N ARG A 290 -10.71 32.53 11.84
CA ARG A 290 -11.70 31.44 11.83
C ARG A 290 -11.74 30.72 10.48
N LYS A 291 -11.66 31.45 9.36
CA LYS A 291 -11.60 30.83 8.01
C LYS A 291 -10.33 30.00 7.84
N LEU A 292 -9.18 30.54 8.19
CA LEU A 292 -7.90 29.82 8.10
C LEU A 292 -7.89 28.57 9.00
N ALA A 293 -8.46 28.67 10.21
CA ALA A 293 -8.61 27.53 11.10
C ALA A 293 -9.55 26.46 10.52
N ALA A 294 -10.65 26.86 9.89
CA ALA A 294 -11.58 25.95 9.22
C ALA A 294 -10.92 25.25 8.02
N GLU A 295 -10.18 25.98 7.18
CA GLU A 295 -9.41 25.41 6.07
C GLU A 295 -8.36 24.42 6.55
N ARG A 296 -7.65 24.74 7.64
CA ARG A 296 -6.65 23.83 8.24
C ARG A 296 -7.30 22.55 8.72
N THR A 297 -8.44 22.66 9.40
CA THR A 297 -9.22 21.51 9.89
C THR A 297 -9.70 20.66 8.70
N ALA A 298 -10.20 21.28 7.63
CA ALA A 298 -10.64 20.56 6.44
C ALA A 298 -9.49 19.80 5.74
N ARG A 299 -8.29 20.41 5.66
CA ARG A 299 -7.10 19.72 5.13
C ARG A 299 -6.72 18.52 5.97
N LEU A 300 -6.65 18.68 7.29
CA LEU A 300 -6.35 17.57 8.20
C LEU A 300 -7.40 16.46 8.10
N GLN A 301 -8.68 16.80 7.96
CA GLN A 301 -9.74 15.83 7.77
C GLN A 301 -9.55 15.03 6.47
N ASN A 302 -9.18 15.70 5.38
CA ASN A 302 -8.89 15.02 4.11
C ASN A 302 -7.66 14.10 4.22
N ASP A 303 -6.61 14.54 4.92
CA ASP A 303 -5.41 13.74 5.14
C ASP A 303 -5.71 12.49 5.96
N VAL A 304 -6.55 12.60 6.99
CA VAL A 304 -7.04 11.46 7.81
C VAL A 304 -7.84 10.50 6.94
N ASN A 305 -8.83 10.98 6.20
CA ASN A 305 -9.64 10.13 5.32
C ASN A 305 -8.79 9.42 4.26
N ALA A 306 -7.79 10.10 3.70
CA ALA A 306 -6.85 9.50 2.75
C ALA A 306 -5.94 8.45 3.41
N ALA A 307 -5.53 8.67 4.66
CA ALA A 307 -4.76 7.70 5.42
C ALA A 307 -5.59 6.44 5.76
N ASP A 308 -6.86 6.60 6.13
CA ASP A 308 -7.79 5.51 6.37
C ASP A 308 -7.98 4.65 5.11
N GLY A 309 -8.14 5.30 3.95
CA GLY A 309 -8.21 4.59 2.66
C GLY A 309 -6.97 3.74 2.37
N ARG A 310 -5.76 4.27 2.58
CA ARG A 310 -4.51 3.50 2.43
C ARG A 310 -4.42 2.33 3.42
N LEU A 311 -4.87 2.54 4.65
CA LEU A 311 -4.85 1.51 5.68
C LEU A 311 -5.81 0.36 5.35
N ASP A 312 -6.98 0.65 4.79
CA ASP A 312 -7.91 -0.38 4.33
C ASP A 312 -7.39 -1.16 3.12
N GLU A 313 -6.66 -0.51 2.20
CA GLU A 313 -5.96 -1.20 1.12
C GLU A 313 -4.87 -2.14 1.65
N GLU A 314 -4.04 -1.69 2.60
CA GLU A 314 -3.03 -2.54 3.24
C GLU A 314 -3.65 -3.71 3.98
N ARG A 315 -4.80 -3.51 4.65
CA ARG A 315 -5.55 -4.60 5.28
C ARG A 315 -6.02 -5.63 4.26
N LYS A 316 -6.52 -5.20 3.10
CA LYS A 316 -6.92 -6.10 2.01
C LYS A 316 -5.72 -6.89 1.46
N ARG A 317 -4.61 -6.21 1.18
CA ARG A 317 -3.35 -6.85 0.74
C ARG A 317 -2.86 -7.87 1.76
N ALA A 318 -2.88 -7.53 3.04
CA ALA A 318 -2.51 -8.45 4.12
C ALA A 318 -3.43 -9.68 4.18
N ALA A 319 -4.74 -9.50 4.02
CA ALA A 319 -5.70 -10.60 3.98
C ALA A 319 -5.46 -11.53 2.77
N GLU A 320 -5.17 -10.97 1.59
CA GLU A 320 -4.83 -11.74 0.38
C GLU A 320 -3.52 -12.53 0.55
N LEU A 321 -2.48 -11.91 1.13
CA LEU A 321 -1.22 -12.59 1.43
C LEU A 321 -1.42 -13.72 2.44
N LEU A 322 -2.21 -13.50 3.49
CA LEU A 322 -2.56 -14.54 4.46
C LEU A 322 -3.27 -15.72 3.79
N LEU A 323 -4.17 -15.47 2.83
CA LEU A 323 -4.81 -16.54 2.07
C LEU A 323 -3.79 -17.34 1.25
N GLN A 324 -2.85 -16.65 0.58
CA GLN A 324 -1.79 -17.31 -0.19
C GLN A 324 -0.88 -18.16 0.70
N VAL A 325 -0.44 -17.63 1.85
CA VAL A 325 0.38 -18.37 2.82
C VAL A 325 -0.36 -19.63 3.29
N ASN A 326 -1.65 -19.52 3.61
CA ASN A 326 -2.46 -20.69 4.00
C ASN A 326 -2.57 -21.74 2.90
N LEU A 327 -2.71 -21.33 1.63
CA LEU A 327 -2.74 -22.25 0.49
C LEU A 327 -1.39 -22.98 0.33
N LEU A 328 -0.27 -22.25 0.43
CA LEU A 328 1.06 -22.82 0.37
C LEU A 328 1.32 -23.81 1.52
N GLN A 329 0.93 -23.44 2.74
CA GLN A 329 1.06 -24.33 3.90
C GLN A 329 0.27 -25.63 3.72
N LYS A 330 -0.97 -25.56 3.20
CA LYS A 330 -1.77 -26.75 2.87
C LYS A 330 -1.13 -27.59 1.75
N SER A 331 -0.59 -26.96 0.73
CA SER A 331 0.10 -27.67 -0.36
C SER A 331 1.36 -28.38 0.14
N LEU A 332 2.13 -27.75 1.02
CA LEU A 332 3.32 -28.33 1.62
C LEU A 332 3.00 -29.57 2.45
N LEU A 333 1.92 -29.53 3.23
CA LEU A 333 1.44 -30.70 3.99
C LEU A 333 1.07 -31.85 3.06
N LYS A 334 0.34 -31.59 1.96
CA LYS A 334 0.00 -32.61 0.97
C LYS A 334 1.22 -33.23 0.31
N GLN A 335 2.20 -32.40 -0.07
CA GLN A 335 3.47 -32.91 -0.62
C GLN A 335 4.20 -33.81 0.38
N HIS A 336 4.19 -33.45 1.66
CA HIS A 336 4.80 -34.28 2.70
C HIS A 336 4.10 -35.64 2.82
N ASP A 337 2.76 -35.67 2.82
CA ASP A 337 1.98 -36.92 2.86
C ASP A 337 2.24 -37.79 1.60
N GLU A 338 2.33 -37.18 0.44
CA GLU A 338 2.69 -37.85 -0.82
C GLU A 338 4.11 -38.44 -0.76
N GLN A 339 5.09 -37.68 -0.24
CA GLN A 339 6.46 -38.15 -0.08
C GLN A 339 6.56 -39.33 0.88
N GLN A 340 5.78 -39.32 1.98
CA GLN A 340 5.68 -40.45 2.90
C GLN A 340 5.11 -41.69 2.20
N ARG A 341 4.06 -41.53 1.40
CA ARG A 341 3.47 -42.63 0.61
C ARG A 341 4.45 -43.21 -0.40
N ILE A 342 5.19 -42.36 -1.10
CA ILE A 342 6.24 -42.79 -2.05
C ILE A 342 7.30 -43.61 -1.31
N THR A 343 7.79 -43.12 -0.18
CA THR A 343 8.81 -43.82 0.63
C THR A 343 8.33 -45.22 1.06
N LEU A 344 7.07 -45.34 1.47
CA LEU A 344 6.48 -46.64 1.83
C LEU A 344 6.39 -47.59 0.63
N LEU A 345 5.99 -47.10 -0.53
CA LEU A 345 5.93 -47.90 -1.75
C LEU A 345 7.32 -48.33 -2.22
N GLU A 346 8.33 -47.46 -2.13
CA GLU A 346 9.72 -47.80 -2.44
C GLU A 346 10.24 -48.93 -1.53
N GLN A 347 9.95 -48.87 -0.23
CA GLN A 347 10.29 -49.95 0.71
C GLN A 347 9.58 -51.25 0.33
N GLN A 348 8.30 -51.21 -0.02
CA GLN A 348 7.55 -52.39 -0.45
C GLN A 348 8.10 -53.00 -1.74
N ILE A 349 8.46 -52.17 -2.72
CA ILE A 349 9.11 -52.62 -3.96
C ILE A 349 10.45 -53.29 -3.63
N GLN A 350 11.24 -52.71 -2.73
CA GLN A 350 12.53 -53.28 -2.33
C GLN A 350 12.38 -54.65 -1.65
N ILE A 351 11.40 -54.79 -0.74
CA ILE A 351 11.10 -56.06 -0.06
C ILE A 351 10.67 -57.12 -1.09
N SER A 352 9.68 -56.79 -1.92
CA SER A 352 9.17 -57.74 -2.94
C SER A 352 10.25 -58.14 -3.96
N THR A 353 11.13 -57.21 -4.34
CA THR A 353 12.27 -57.52 -5.23
C THR A 353 13.24 -58.49 -4.57
N LYS A 354 13.52 -58.31 -3.28
CA LYS A 354 14.38 -59.23 -2.51
C LYS A 354 13.75 -60.60 -2.37
N ASP A 355 12.46 -60.67 -2.07
CA ASP A 355 11.73 -61.93 -1.96
C ASP A 355 11.72 -62.68 -3.30
N PHE A 356 11.50 -61.96 -4.40
CA PHE A 356 11.57 -62.54 -5.75
C PHE A 356 12.95 -63.12 -6.09
N GLU A 357 14.05 -62.42 -5.75
CA GLU A 357 15.40 -62.97 -5.96
C GLU A 357 15.68 -64.19 -5.06
N ASN A 358 15.17 -64.21 -3.83
CA ASN A 358 15.25 -65.39 -2.95
C ASN A 358 14.50 -66.59 -3.55
N GLU A 359 13.24 -66.41 -3.97
CA GLU A 359 12.45 -67.48 -4.60
C GLU A 359 13.10 -68.02 -5.88
N LYS A 360 13.74 -67.14 -6.65
CA LYS A 360 14.50 -67.54 -7.84
C LYS A 360 15.70 -68.42 -7.49
N LEU A 361 16.44 -68.10 -6.42
CA LEU A 361 17.53 -68.94 -5.91
C LEU A 361 17.00 -70.29 -5.40
N ASP A 362 15.91 -70.29 -4.65
CA ASP A 362 15.25 -71.50 -4.15
C ASP A 362 14.80 -72.40 -5.30
N ARG A 363 14.18 -71.81 -6.34
CA ARG A 363 13.79 -72.54 -7.55
C ARG A 363 14.99 -73.15 -8.27
N GLN A 364 16.09 -72.43 -8.39
CA GLN A 364 17.33 -72.97 -8.99
C GLN A 364 17.89 -74.13 -8.17
N SER A 365 17.88 -74.00 -6.84
CA SER A 365 18.29 -75.07 -5.92
C SER A 365 17.42 -76.32 -6.09
N LEU A 366 16.09 -76.17 -6.10
CA LEU A 366 15.14 -77.26 -6.32
C LEU A 366 15.31 -77.90 -7.71
N GLN A 367 15.53 -77.11 -8.75
CA GLN A 367 15.84 -77.63 -10.10
C GLN A 367 17.12 -78.47 -10.11
N HIS A 368 18.17 -78.02 -9.41
CA HIS A 368 19.41 -78.78 -9.28
C HIS A 368 19.18 -80.10 -8.53
N GLN A 369 18.44 -80.07 -7.42
CA GLN A 369 18.08 -81.27 -6.66
C GLN A 369 17.26 -82.25 -7.51
N LEU A 370 16.28 -81.77 -8.27
CA LEU A 370 15.49 -82.59 -9.19
C LEU A 370 16.37 -83.25 -10.25
N HIS A 371 17.30 -82.50 -10.85
CA HIS A 371 18.22 -83.06 -11.83
C HIS A 371 19.11 -84.17 -11.24
N LYS A 372 19.56 -83.99 -9.99
CA LYS A 372 20.32 -85.01 -9.25
C LYS A 372 19.49 -86.27 -9.04
N VAL A 373 18.24 -86.15 -8.57
CA VAL A 373 17.31 -87.28 -8.40
C VAL A 373 17.06 -87.99 -9.72
N LEU A 374 16.78 -87.26 -10.82
CA LEU A 374 16.58 -87.84 -12.14
C LEU A 374 17.81 -88.57 -12.69
N LYS A 375 19.02 -88.11 -12.34
CA LYS A 375 20.28 -88.78 -12.71
C LYS A 375 20.45 -90.09 -11.94
N GLU A 376 20.18 -90.10 -10.63
CA GLU A 376 20.23 -91.32 -9.83
C GLU A 376 19.14 -92.32 -10.24
N LEU A 377 17.94 -91.84 -10.57
CA LEU A 377 16.85 -92.69 -11.07
C LEU A 377 17.20 -93.33 -12.42
N ARG A 378 17.89 -92.62 -13.32
CA ARG A 378 18.43 -93.21 -14.55
C ARG A 378 19.47 -94.28 -14.27
N LYS A 379 20.42 -94.04 -13.37
CA LYS A 379 21.40 -95.06 -12.95
C LYS A 379 20.73 -96.28 -12.33
N ALA A 380 19.74 -96.09 -11.47
CA ALA A 380 18.98 -97.19 -10.86
C ALA A 380 18.24 -98.01 -11.93
N ARG A 381 17.61 -97.35 -12.92
CA ARG A 381 17.00 -98.04 -14.07
C ARG A 381 18.03 -98.83 -14.89
N GLU A 382 19.18 -98.24 -15.21
CA GLU A 382 20.24 -98.95 -15.93
C GLU A 382 20.76 -100.17 -15.14
N GLN A 383 20.87 -100.07 -13.81
CA GLN A 383 21.22 -101.20 -12.95
C GLN A 383 20.14 -102.27 -12.98
N ILE A 384 18.85 -101.92 -12.90
CA ILE A 384 17.73 -102.86 -13.04
C ILE A 384 17.81 -103.58 -14.38
N THR A 385 17.96 -102.87 -15.50
CA THR A 385 18.07 -103.48 -16.83
C THR A 385 19.27 -104.43 -16.95
N ARG A 386 20.42 -104.09 -16.37
CA ARG A 386 21.59 -104.99 -16.33
C ARG A 386 21.32 -106.26 -15.52
N LEU A 387 20.67 -106.12 -14.36
CA LEU A 387 20.28 -107.26 -13.52
C LEU A 387 19.25 -108.13 -14.22
N GLU A 388 18.27 -107.55 -14.91
CA GLU A 388 17.28 -108.24 -15.73
C GLU A 388 17.94 -109.01 -16.89
N PHE A 389 18.89 -108.42 -17.61
CA PHE A 389 19.65 -109.11 -18.66
C PHE A 389 20.48 -110.27 -18.09
N THR A 390 21.10 -110.10 -16.92
CA THR A 390 21.86 -111.16 -16.23
C THR A 390 20.94 -112.29 -15.77
N LYS A 391 19.73 -111.96 -15.30
CA LYS A 391 18.68 -112.93 -14.95
C LYS A 391 18.21 -113.69 -16.19
N GLN A 392 17.89 -112.99 -17.28
CA GLN A 392 17.52 -113.60 -18.57
C GLN A 392 18.63 -114.48 -19.15
N GLN A 393 19.92 -114.12 -18.98
CA GLN A 393 21.04 -115.00 -19.36
C GLN A 393 21.16 -116.25 -18.47
N ARG A 394 20.84 -116.15 -17.17
CA ARG A 394 20.74 -117.34 -16.30
C ARG A 394 19.56 -118.23 -16.68
N GLU A 395 18.42 -117.63 -17.03
CA GLU A 395 17.23 -118.33 -17.53
C GLU A 395 17.49 -118.96 -18.92
N ALA A 396 18.26 -118.30 -19.81
CA ALA A 396 18.62 -118.82 -21.12
C ALA A 396 19.67 -119.95 -21.10
N ARG A 397 20.45 -120.11 -20.02
CA ARG A 397 21.34 -121.26 -19.82
C ARG A 397 20.61 -122.52 -19.32
N PHE A 398 19.32 -122.42 -19.05
CA PHE A 398 18.45 -123.55 -18.76
C PHE A 398 17.19 -123.45 -19.63
N SER A 399 17.27 -123.97 -20.85
CA SER A 399 16.08 -124.28 -21.64
C SER A 399 15.88 -125.78 -21.70
N GLU A 400 14.89 -126.26 -20.95
CA GLU A 400 13.96 -127.29 -21.44
C GLU A 400 12.52 -126.84 -21.16
N PRO A 401 11.56 -127.26 -22.02
CA PRO A 401 10.36 -126.49 -22.32
C PRO A 401 9.20 -126.81 -21.36
N SER A 402 8.33 -125.83 -21.12
CA SER A 402 6.99 -126.14 -20.63
C SER A 402 5.94 -125.18 -21.19
N SER A 403 4.91 -125.82 -21.73
CA SER A 403 3.73 -125.37 -22.46
C SER A 403 2.54 -125.03 -21.56
N TYR A 404 1.53 -124.39 -22.16
CA TYR A 404 0.20 -123.96 -21.64
C TYR A 404 0.20 -122.67 -20.81
N SER A 405 -0.62 -121.63 -21.05
CA SER A 405 -1.87 -121.49 -21.80
C SER A 405 -2.07 -120.08 -22.37
N ARG A 406 -2.71 -120.09 -23.53
CA ARG A 406 -3.48 -119.04 -24.22
C ARG A 406 -4.55 -118.40 -23.31
N LEU A 407 -4.86 -117.11 -23.49
CA LEU A 407 -6.21 -116.56 -23.75
C LEU A 407 -6.19 -115.03 -23.91
N ASP A 408 -6.59 -114.57 -25.10
CA ASP A 408 -7.10 -113.23 -25.38
C ASP A 408 -8.54 -113.09 -24.85
N ALA A 409 -8.91 -111.87 -24.44
CA ALA A 409 -10.16 -111.15 -24.78
C ALA A 409 -10.64 -110.21 -23.65
N GLN A 410 -10.55 -108.91 -23.93
CA GLN A 410 -11.66 -107.95 -24.04
C GLN A 410 -12.79 -107.93 -22.98
N ASP A 411 -13.01 -106.71 -22.45
CA ASP A 411 -14.22 -106.12 -21.83
C ASP A 411 -14.67 -106.49 -20.41
N GLN A 412 -14.62 -105.49 -19.50
CA GLN A 412 -15.80 -104.86 -18.85
C GLN A 412 -15.32 -103.88 -17.76
N ILE A 413 -15.41 -102.56 -18.00
CA ILE A 413 -16.48 -101.67 -17.54
C ILE A 413 -16.64 -101.66 -16.02
N LEU A 414 -16.09 -100.60 -15.40
CA LEU A 414 -16.77 -99.84 -14.34
C LEU A 414 -16.38 -98.37 -14.48
N THR A 415 -17.19 -97.66 -15.28
CA THR A 415 -17.87 -96.43 -14.90
C THR A 415 -17.34 -95.73 -13.64
N THR A 416 -16.68 -94.59 -13.80
CA THR A 416 -17.20 -93.34 -13.22
C THR A 416 -16.58 -92.13 -13.91
N VAL A 417 -17.48 -91.30 -14.39
CA VAL A 417 -17.31 -90.00 -15.00
C VAL A 417 -16.48 -89.11 -14.07
N SER A 418 -15.41 -88.48 -14.59
CA SER A 418 -15.00 -87.13 -14.21
C SER A 418 -13.99 -86.61 -15.22
N SER A 419 -14.50 -86.21 -16.40
CA SER A 419 -13.91 -85.08 -17.10
C SER A 419 -14.00 -83.92 -16.13
N THR A 420 -12.87 -83.53 -15.55
CA THR A 420 -12.73 -82.25 -14.85
C THR A 420 -12.90 -81.14 -15.88
N LYS A 421 -14.17 -80.87 -16.24
CA LYS A 421 -14.59 -79.48 -16.39
C LYS A 421 -14.27 -78.86 -15.04
N THR A 422 -13.22 -78.05 -15.01
CA THR A 422 -12.99 -77.09 -13.95
C THR A 422 -14.28 -76.29 -13.79
N TYR A 423 -15.14 -76.71 -12.86
CA TYR A 423 -16.15 -75.84 -12.30
C TYR A 423 -15.36 -74.75 -11.61
N ASN A 424 -15.26 -73.60 -12.29
CA ASN A 424 -14.67 -72.41 -11.73
C ASN A 424 -15.49 -72.07 -10.47
N ALA A 425 -14.86 -72.11 -9.30
CA ALA A 425 -15.46 -71.76 -8.01
C ALA A 425 -15.92 -70.29 -7.89
N LEU A 426 -15.98 -69.57 -9.01
CA LEU A 426 -16.50 -68.21 -9.14
C LEU A 426 -17.95 -68.18 -9.65
N ASP A 427 -18.55 -69.33 -9.99
CA ASP A 427 -19.92 -69.37 -10.53
C ASP A 427 -21.01 -69.42 -9.44
N GLU A 428 -20.62 -69.43 -8.16
CA GLU A 428 -21.55 -69.37 -7.01
C GLU A 428 -21.60 -67.99 -6.33
N SER A 429 -20.72 -67.04 -6.72
CA SER A 429 -20.75 -65.68 -6.20
C SER A 429 -21.42 -64.72 -7.19
N PHE A 430 -22.40 -63.96 -6.70
CA PHE A 430 -23.09 -62.93 -7.46
C PHE A 430 -22.57 -61.54 -7.03
N LEU A 431 -22.30 -60.69 -8.01
CA LEU A 431 -21.99 -59.29 -7.82
C LEU A 431 -23.24 -58.47 -8.10
N GLU A 432 -23.58 -57.54 -7.22
CA GLU A 432 -24.78 -56.71 -7.36
C GLU A 432 -24.42 -55.30 -7.80
N CYS A 433 -25.24 -54.73 -8.67
CA CYS A 433 -25.20 -53.31 -8.96
C CYS A 433 -25.61 -52.52 -7.70
N PRO A 434 -24.78 -51.60 -7.17
CA PRO A 434 -25.11 -50.86 -5.95
C PRO A 434 -26.30 -49.90 -6.13
N ASN A 435 -26.67 -49.56 -7.37
CA ASN A 435 -27.76 -48.63 -7.63
C ASN A 435 -29.13 -49.33 -7.79
N CYS A 436 -29.22 -50.41 -8.58
CA CYS A 436 -30.49 -51.10 -8.84
C CYS A 436 -30.56 -52.54 -8.30
N ARG A 437 -29.51 -53.02 -7.62
CA ARG A 437 -29.39 -54.38 -7.03
C ARG A 437 -29.58 -55.54 -8.00
N ALA A 438 -29.38 -55.31 -9.31
CA ALA A 438 -29.36 -56.39 -10.28
C ALA A 438 -28.13 -57.28 -10.01
N SER A 439 -28.37 -58.59 -9.83
CA SER A 439 -27.35 -59.58 -9.51
C SER A 439 -26.77 -60.20 -10.78
N TYR A 440 -25.45 -60.22 -10.89
CA TYR A 440 -24.71 -60.80 -12.01
C TYR A 440 -23.75 -61.89 -11.50
N PRO A 441 -23.66 -63.05 -12.16
CA PRO A 441 -22.63 -64.03 -11.85
C PRO A 441 -21.23 -63.40 -11.95
N THR A 442 -20.32 -63.75 -11.04
CA THR A 442 -18.95 -63.20 -11.04
C THR A 442 -18.19 -63.54 -12.33
N SER A 443 -18.54 -64.66 -12.98
CA SER A 443 -18.06 -65.04 -14.31
C SER A 443 -18.43 -64.03 -15.41
N GLN A 444 -19.48 -63.22 -15.21
CA GLN A 444 -19.99 -62.19 -16.14
C GLN A 444 -19.71 -60.75 -15.67
N HIS A 445 -18.65 -60.50 -14.89
CA HIS A 445 -18.32 -59.16 -14.36
C HIS A 445 -18.23 -58.04 -15.42
N ARG A 446 -17.90 -58.36 -16.69
CA ARG A 446 -17.87 -57.38 -17.78
C ARG A 446 -19.26 -56.84 -18.13
N GLU A 447 -20.29 -57.67 -18.02
CA GLU A 447 -21.68 -57.27 -18.27
C GLU A 447 -22.20 -56.35 -17.15
N LEU A 448 -21.78 -56.60 -15.90
CA LEU A 448 -22.03 -55.69 -14.79
C LEU A 448 -21.37 -54.32 -15.01
N LEU A 449 -20.13 -54.25 -15.52
CA LEU A 449 -19.47 -52.96 -15.79
C LEU A 449 -20.22 -52.14 -16.86
N VAL A 450 -20.66 -52.77 -17.94
CA VAL A 450 -21.50 -52.13 -18.96
C VAL A 450 -22.84 -51.68 -18.37
N HIS A 451 -23.44 -52.50 -17.51
CA HIS A 451 -24.66 -52.13 -16.79
C HIS A 451 -24.44 -50.93 -15.86
N LEU A 452 -23.30 -50.85 -15.15
CA LEU A 452 -22.97 -49.71 -14.28
C LEU A 452 -22.80 -48.41 -15.07
N GLU A 453 -22.20 -48.46 -16.26
CA GLU A 453 -22.07 -47.28 -17.14
C GLU A 453 -23.44 -46.72 -17.56
N CYS A 454 -24.43 -47.59 -17.77
CA CYS A 454 -25.81 -47.18 -18.06
C CYS A 454 -26.62 -46.82 -16.82
N CYS A 455 -26.32 -47.41 -15.66
CA CYS A 455 -27.10 -47.25 -14.43
C CYS A 455 -26.63 -46.06 -13.56
N PHE A 456 -25.46 -45.49 -13.85
CA PHE A 456 -24.96 -44.25 -13.23
C PHE A 456 -25.38 -42.96 -13.97
N ASN A 457 -25.86 -43.08 -15.21
CA ASN A 457 -26.58 -42.02 -15.93
C ASN A 457 -28.08 -42.15 -15.64
#